data_AF-A0A2N5ABH6-F1
#
_entry.id   AF-A0A2N5ABH6-F1
#
_cell.length_a   1.000
_cell.length_b   1.000
_cell.length_c   1.000
_cell.angle_alpha   90.00
_cell.angle_beta   90.00
_cell.angle_gamma   90.00
#
_symmetry.space_group_name_H-M   'P 1'
#
loop_
_entity.id
_entity.type
_entity.pdbx_description
1 polymer ?
#
loop_
_entity_poly.entity_id
_entity_poly.type
_entity_poly.pdbx_seq_one_letter_code
_entity_poly.pdbx_strand_id
1 'polypeptide(L)'
;FQVMSIPFYSWLANRVDLRWLLMAGLIGFAVSMYSFVPITHDWGADQLLLPQAFRGLAQQFAVAPTVTLTLGSLPPARLKLASGLFNLMRNLGGAIGIALCGTVLNDRTNLHYSRLADHLNNANLAMSDFVQRSAANFTVQGISPDAAQTAALKNLSALTLREARTQAFSDAFYLIMMGFLLAALLVPLMKKPPAH
;
A
#
# COMPACT_ATOMS: atom_id res chain seq x y z
N PHE A 1 -17.36 1.22 -1.91
CA PHE A 1 -16.96 1.83 -3.19
C PHE A 1 -16.96 0.83 -4.35
N GLN A 2 -16.27 -0.31 -4.25
CA GLN A 2 -16.25 -1.33 -5.32
C GLN A 2 -17.64 -1.80 -5.78
N VAL A 3 -18.54 -2.16 -4.84
CA VAL A 3 -19.89 -2.61 -5.18
C VAL A 3 -20.68 -1.53 -5.93
N MET A 4 -20.49 -0.25 -5.54
CA MET A 4 -21.15 0.88 -6.18
C MET A 4 -20.64 1.14 -7.60
N SER A 5 -19.39 0.76 -7.93
CA SER A 5 -18.88 0.85 -9.30
C SER A 5 -19.41 -0.23 -10.25
N ILE A 6 -20.06 -1.29 -9.75
CA ILE A 6 -20.48 -2.42 -10.61
C ILE A 6 -21.43 -1.99 -11.72
N PRO A 7 -22.54 -1.24 -11.48
CA PRO A 7 -23.45 -0.84 -12.55
C PRO A 7 -22.76 0.02 -13.61
N PHE A 8 -21.90 0.94 -13.18
CA PHE A 8 -21.13 1.82 -14.07
C PHE A 8 -20.14 1.02 -14.92
N TYR A 9 -19.39 0.10 -14.30
CA TYR A 9 -18.50 -0.83 -15.00
C TYR A 9 -19.26 -1.67 -16.03
N SER A 10 -20.37 -2.30 -15.63
CA SER A 10 -21.17 -3.16 -16.52
C SER A 10 -21.72 -2.41 -17.71
N TRP A 11 -22.16 -1.17 -17.52
CA TRP A 11 -22.60 -0.31 -18.62
C TRP A 11 -21.46 -0.01 -19.61
N LEU A 12 -20.25 0.26 -19.12
CA LEU A 12 -19.10 0.60 -19.96
C LEU A 12 -18.48 -0.63 -20.64
N ALA A 13 -18.49 -1.79 -19.97
CA ALA A 13 -17.97 -3.05 -20.49
C ALA A 13 -18.71 -3.53 -21.76
N ASN A 14 -19.96 -3.11 -21.95
CA ASN A 14 -20.73 -3.39 -23.16
C ASN A 14 -20.43 -2.42 -24.32
N ARG A 15 -19.67 -1.35 -24.08
CA ARG A 15 -19.41 -0.26 -25.05
C ARG A 15 -17.94 -0.09 -25.40
N VAL A 16 -17.03 -0.54 -24.54
CA VAL A 16 -15.58 -0.33 -24.65
C VAL A 16 -14.86 -1.67 -24.57
N ASP A 17 -13.78 -1.81 -25.35
CA ASP A 17 -12.89 -2.98 -25.28
C ASP A 17 -12.35 -3.15 -23.85
N LEU A 18 -12.50 -4.35 -23.30
CA LEU A 18 -12.13 -4.69 -21.93
C LEU A 18 -10.66 -4.41 -21.61
N ARG A 19 -9.77 -4.42 -22.59
CA ARG A 19 -8.35 -4.08 -22.40
C ARG A 19 -8.18 -2.63 -21.93
N TRP A 20 -8.95 -1.69 -22.47
CA TRP A 20 -8.89 -0.29 -22.04
C TRP A 20 -9.48 -0.09 -20.65
N LEU A 21 -10.51 -0.88 -20.29
CA LEU A 21 -11.05 -0.87 -18.93
C LEU A 21 -10.04 -1.42 -17.92
N LEU A 22 -9.36 -2.52 -18.26
CA LEU A 22 -8.25 -3.05 -17.47
C LEU A 22 -7.16 -1.99 -17.28
N MET A 23 -6.71 -1.35 -18.36
CA MET A 23 -5.68 -0.31 -18.30
C MET A 23 -6.12 0.86 -17.41
N ALA A 24 -7.36 1.33 -17.54
CA ALA A 24 -7.92 2.38 -16.69
C ALA A 24 -7.96 1.95 -15.21
N GLY A 25 -8.31 0.70 -14.92
CA GLY A 25 -8.27 0.14 -13.56
C GLY A 25 -6.87 0.08 -12.98
N LEU A 26 -5.87 -0.35 -13.75
CA LEU A 26 -4.46 -0.40 -13.32
C LEU A 26 -3.90 1.00 -13.09
N ILE A 27 -4.18 1.96 -13.97
CA ILE A 27 -3.81 3.37 -13.77
C ILE A 27 -4.53 3.94 -12.53
N GLY A 28 -5.81 3.61 -12.34
CA GLY A 28 -6.57 4.00 -11.15
C GLY A 28 -5.97 3.46 -9.86
N PHE A 29 -5.43 2.23 -9.87
CA PHE A 29 -4.66 1.69 -8.75
C PHE A 29 -3.39 2.48 -8.51
N ALA A 30 -2.62 2.79 -9.57
CA ALA A 30 -1.41 3.60 -9.44
C ALA A 30 -1.73 4.98 -8.84
N VAL A 31 -2.75 5.68 -9.35
CA VAL A 31 -3.18 6.98 -8.81
C VAL A 31 -3.60 6.85 -7.34
N SER A 32 -4.37 5.82 -6.99
CA SER A 32 -4.76 5.56 -5.60
C SER A 32 -3.55 5.34 -4.70
N MET A 33 -2.57 4.53 -5.13
CA MET A 33 -1.34 4.28 -4.37
C MET A 33 -0.50 5.55 -4.22
N TYR A 34 -0.41 6.37 -5.27
CA TYR A 34 0.24 7.68 -5.20
C TYR A 34 -0.42 8.59 -4.16
N SER A 35 -1.75 8.58 -4.06
CA SER A 35 -2.48 9.35 -3.05
C SER A 35 -2.21 8.89 -1.61
N PHE A 36 -1.63 7.71 -1.38
CA PHE A 36 -1.17 7.28 -0.06
C PHE A 36 0.29 7.65 0.24
N VAL A 37 1.08 8.10 -0.75
CA VAL A 37 2.49 8.49 -0.54
C VAL A 37 2.64 9.59 0.54
N PRO A 38 1.80 10.63 0.62
CA PRO A 38 1.96 11.66 1.66
C PRO A 38 1.44 11.21 3.05
N ILE A 39 1.35 9.90 3.33
CA ILE A 39 0.89 9.37 4.62
C ILE A 39 1.75 9.89 5.78
N THR A 40 1.08 10.32 6.85
CA THR A 40 1.74 10.70 8.11
C THR A 40 1.20 9.86 9.26
N HIS A 41 1.85 9.91 10.43
CA HIS A 41 1.40 9.20 11.62
C HIS A 41 0.08 9.71 12.18
N ASP A 42 -0.36 10.90 11.74
CA ASP A 42 -1.62 11.55 12.15
C ASP A 42 -2.80 11.18 11.25
N TRP A 43 -2.57 10.44 10.15
CA TRP A 43 -3.64 10.07 9.24
C TRP A 43 -4.66 9.16 9.93
N GLY A 44 -5.91 9.60 9.91
CA GLY A 44 -7.06 8.86 10.39
C GLY A 44 -7.94 8.37 9.24
N ALA A 45 -9.18 8.02 9.59
CA ALA A 45 -10.16 7.51 8.63
C ALA A 45 -10.43 8.50 7.49
N ASP A 46 -10.49 9.80 7.78
CA ASP A 46 -10.88 10.84 6.82
C ASP A 46 -9.86 10.99 5.67
N GLN A 47 -8.57 10.98 5.99
CA GLN A 47 -7.49 11.06 5.00
C GLN A 47 -7.39 9.77 4.18
N LEU A 48 -7.66 8.61 4.81
CA LEU A 48 -7.58 7.30 4.17
C LEU A 48 -8.83 6.99 3.30
N LEU A 49 -9.97 7.60 3.60
CA LEU A 49 -11.25 7.29 2.97
C LEU A 49 -11.20 7.50 1.46
N LEU A 50 -10.70 8.65 1.00
CA LEU A 50 -10.69 9.00 -0.40
C LEU A 50 -9.71 8.13 -1.23
N PRO A 51 -8.43 7.96 -0.83
CA PRO A 51 -7.54 7.01 -1.49
C PRO A 51 -8.11 5.58 -1.52
N GLN A 52 -8.75 5.10 -0.45
CA GLN A 52 -9.40 3.79 -0.42
C GLN A 52 -10.63 3.70 -1.31
N ALA A 53 -11.39 4.78 -1.43
CA ALA A 53 -12.53 4.85 -2.33
C ALA A 53 -12.09 4.68 -3.79
N PHE A 54 -11.08 5.45 -4.20
CA PHE A 54 -10.47 5.31 -5.52
C PHE A 54 -9.91 3.92 -5.76
N ARG A 55 -9.23 3.33 -4.76
CA ARG A 55 -8.73 1.95 -4.82
C ARG A 55 -9.86 0.95 -5.10
N GLY A 56 -10.98 1.09 -4.40
CA GLY A 56 -12.14 0.22 -4.56
C GLY A 56 -12.79 0.33 -5.94
N LEU A 57 -12.85 1.54 -6.51
CA LEU A 57 -13.32 1.76 -7.88
C LEU A 57 -12.35 1.12 -8.88
N ALA A 58 -11.05 1.41 -8.77
CA ALA A 58 -10.00 0.86 -9.61
C ALA A 58 -9.99 -0.68 -9.61
N GLN A 59 -10.23 -1.30 -8.45
CA GLN A 59 -10.32 -2.75 -8.30
C GLN A 59 -11.39 -3.36 -9.19
N GLN A 60 -12.56 -2.73 -9.32
CA GLN A 60 -13.62 -3.25 -10.19
C GLN A 60 -13.20 -3.26 -11.67
N PHE A 61 -12.52 -2.19 -12.10
CA PHE A 61 -12.06 -2.00 -13.48
C PHE A 61 -10.83 -2.85 -13.81
N ALA A 62 -10.05 -3.29 -12.83
CA ALA A 62 -8.96 -4.22 -13.07
C ALA A 62 -9.43 -5.68 -13.02
N VAL A 63 -10.09 -6.08 -11.93
CA VAL A 63 -10.37 -7.50 -11.66
C VAL A 63 -11.34 -8.10 -12.67
N ALA A 64 -12.46 -7.43 -12.94
CA ALA A 64 -13.50 -8.01 -13.80
C ALA A 64 -13.00 -8.21 -15.25
N PRO A 65 -12.36 -7.21 -15.91
CA PRO A 65 -11.75 -7.43 -17.22
C PRO A 65 -10.65 -8.49 -17.23
N THR A 66 -9.79 -8.56 -16.21
CA THR A 66 -8.76 -9.61 -16.14
C THR A 66 -9.37 -11.00 -16.18
N VAL A 67 -10.44 -11.25 -15.42
CA VAL A 67 -11.13 -12.55 -15.41
C VAL A 67 -11.73 -12.85 -16.78
N THR A 68 -12.48 -11.90 -17.36
CA THR A 68 -13.14 -12.11 -18.66
C THR A 68 -12.13 -12.27 -19.80
N LEU A 69 -11.07 -11.46 -19.84
CA LEU A 69 -10.02 -11.56 -20.88
C LEU A 69 -9.21 -12.87 -20.78
N THR A 70 -9.08 -13.44 -19.58
CA THR A 70 -8.31 -14.68 -19.36
C THR A 70 -9.13 -15.93 -19.62
N LEU A 71 -10.41 -15.93 -19.22
CA LEU A 71 -11.25 -17.13 -19.18
C LEU A 71 -12.43 -17.10 -20.15
N GLY A 72 -12.85 -15.91 -20.60
CA GLY A 72 -14.12 -15.71 -21.30
C GLY A 72 -14.21 -16.36 -22.68
N SER A 73 -13.09 -16.56 -23.37
CA SER A 73 -13.05 -17.17 -24.71
C SER A 73 -12.72 -18.66 -24.70
N LEU A 74 -12.62 -19.30 -23.52
CA LEU A 74 -12.24 -20.71 -23.42
C LEU A 74 -13.45 -21.64 -23.58
N PRO A 75 -13.30 -22.77 -24.30
CA PRO A 75 -14.37 -23.75 -24.41
C PRO A 75 -14.69 -24.36 -23.04
N PRO A 76 -15.96 -24.74 -22.76
CA PRO A 76 -16.39 -25.26 -21.46
C PRO A 76 -15.52 -26.42 -20.93
N ALA A 77 -15.03 -27.30 -21.82
CA ALA A 77 -14.17 -28.42 -21.47
C ALA A 77 -12.82 -28.00 -20.84
N ARG A 78 -12.29 -26.82 -21.18
CA ARG A 78 -11.02 -26.29 -20.64
C ARG A 78 -11.21 -25.31 -19.49
N LEU A 79 -12.42 -24.74 -19.35
CA LEU A 79 -12.71 -23.68 -18.39
C LEU A 79 -12.44 -24.09 -16.93
N LYS A 80 -12.73 -25.33 -16.55
CA LYS A 80 -12.49 -25.84 -15.19
C LYS A 80 -11.00 -25.83 -14.83
N LEU A 81 -10.15 -26.35 -15.72
CA LEU A 81 -8.70 -26.39 -15.53
C LEU A 81 -8.10 -24.98 -15.55
N ALA A 82 -8.50 -24.15 -16.52
CA ALA A 82 -8.02 -22.78 -16.65
C ALA A 82 -8.41 -21.91 -15.44
N SER A 83 -9.63 -22.04 -14.93
CA SER A 83 -10.07 -21.36 -13.70
C SER A 83 -9.28 -21.80 -12.48
N GLY A 84 -8.93 -23.09 -12.39
CA GLY A 84 -8.06 -23.62 -11.34
C GLY A 84 -6.66 -22.99 -11.39
N LEU A 85 -6.04 -22.98 -12.58
CA LEU A 85 -4.74 -22.35 -12.80
C LEU A 85 -4.77 -20.84 -12.55
N PHE A 86 -5.82 -20.13 -12.99
CA PHE A 86 -6.00 -18.71 -12.74
C PHE A 86 -6.03 -18.39 -11.24
N ASN A 87 -6.79 -19.16 -10.46
CA ASN A 87 -6.85 -18.97 -9.01
C ASN A 87 -5.51 -19.31 -8.33
N LEU A 88 -4.80 -20.35 -8.79
CA LEU A 88 -3.47 -20.67 -8.30
C LEU A 88 -2.50 -19.50 -8.54
N MET A 89 -2.45 -18.98 -9.77
CA MET A 89 -1.60 -17.83 -10.11
C MET A 89 -1.96 -16.58 -9.32
N ARG A 90 -3.25 -16.32 -9.09
CA ARG A 90 -3.73 -15.21 -8.26
C ARG A 90 -3.26 -15.34 -6.81
N ASN A 91 -3.40 -16.52 -6.22
CA ASN A 91 -2.97 -16.77 -4.83
C ASN A 91 -1.44 -16.70 -4.70
N LEU A 92 -0.72 -17.27 -5.67
CA LEU A 92 0.75 -17.20 -5.73
C LEU A 92 1.24 -15.76 -5.85
N GLY A 93 0.68 -14.98 -6.79
CA GLY A 93 1.01 -13.56 -6.95
C GLY A 93 0.69 -12.74 -5.71
N GLY A 94 -0.44 -13.04 -5.03
CA GLY A 94 -0.79 -12.43 -3.75
C GLY A 94 0.23 -12.73 -2.64
N ALA A 95 0.65 -13.99 -2.50
CA ALA A 95 1.66 -14.38 -1.51
C ALA A 95 3.02 -13.72 -1.78
N ILE A 96 3.47 -13.70 -3.04
CA ILE A 96 4.71 -13.02 -3.44
C ILE A 96 4.62 -11.51 -3.16
N GLY A 97 3.51 -10.88 -3.51
CA GLY A 97 3.28 -9.45 -3.28
C GLY A 97 3.35 -9.10 -1.79
N ILE A 98 2.69 -9.89 -0.93
CA ILE A 98 2.74 -9.70 0.53
C ILE A 98 4.16 -9.87 1.06
N ALA A 99 4.88 -10.91 0.63
CA ALA A 99 6.25 -11.15 1.04
C ALA A 99 7.19 -9.98 0.66
N LEU A 100 7.11 -9.52 -0.59
CA LEU A 100 7.88 -8.37 -1.07
C LEU A 100 7.56 -7.09 -0.27
N CYS A 101 6.28 -6.81 -0.02
CA CYS A 101 5.88 -5.66 0.80
C CYS A 101 6.43 -5.78 2.23
N GLY A 102 6.39 -6.97 2.84
CA GLY A 102 6.96 -7.21 4.16
C GLY A 102 8.48 -6.98 4.20
N THR A 103 9.20 -7.45 3.19
CA THR A 103 10.64 -7.21 3.04
C THR A 103 10.95 -5.73 2.91
N VAL A 104 10.23 -5.02 2.02
CA VAL A 104 10.38 -3.56 1.84
C VAL A 104 10.10 -2.82 3.13
N LEU A 105 8.99 -3.12 3.81
CA LEU A 105 8.65 -2.44 5.07
C LEU A 105 9.73 -2.65 6.13
N ASN A 106 10.29 -3.85 6.25
CA ASN A 106 11.36 -4.14 7.20
C ASN A 106 12.65 -3.37 6.86
N ASP A 107 13.12 -3.47 5.62
CA ASP A 107 14.35 -2.81 5.17
C ASP A 107 14.25 -1.28 5.26
N ARG A 108 13.14 -0.71 4.75
CA ARG A 108 12.92 0.74 4.77
C ARG A 108 12.68 1.27 6.18
N THR A 109 12.03 0.51 7.07
CA THR A 109 11.91 0.90 8.49
C THR A 109 13.28 1.00 9.13
N ASN A 110 14.16 0.01 8.92
CA ASN A 110 15.52 0.04 9.47
C ASN A 110 16.33 1.22 8.92
N LEU A 111 16.23 1.48 7.61
CA LEU A 111 16.89 2.60 6.96
C LEU A 111 16.43 3.97 7.49
N HIS A 112 15.12 4.17 7.62
CA HIS A 112 14.59 5.43 8.14
C HIS A 112 14.87 5.60 9.63
N TYR A 113 14.81 4.51 10.39
CA TYR A 113 15.14 4.54 11.81
C TYR A 113 16.60 4.94 12.04
N SER A 114 17.56 4.36 11.31
CA SER A 114 18.97 4.73 11.46
C SER A 114 19.21 6.19 11.10
N ARG A 115 18.65 6.66 9.98
CA ARG A 115 18.74 8.07 9.57
C ARG A 115 18.15 9.02 10.59
N LEU A 116 17.00 8.70 11.17
CA LEU A 116 16.42 9.54 12.24
C LEU A 116 17.30 9.49 13.50
N ALA A 117 17.78 8.31 13.89
CA ALA A 117 18.62 8.11 15.06
C ALA A 117 19.97 8.86 14.97
N ASP A 118 20.56 8.98 13.78
CA ASP A 118 21.82 9.74 13.57
C ASP A 118 21.67 11.22 13.97
N HIS A 119 20.46 11.77 13.86
CA HIS A 119 20.14 13.14 14.26
C HIS A 119 19.74 13.26 15.75
N LEU A 120 19.56 12.16 16.46
CA LEU A 120 19.21 12.10 17.89
C LEU A 120 20.48 11.94 18.75
N ASN A 121 21.31 12.98 18.73
CA ASN A 121 22.56 13.03 19.48
C ASN A 121 22.58 14.19 20.49
N ASN A 122 23.61 14.25 21.32
CA ASN A 122 23.73 15.26 22.39
C ASN A 122 23.82 16.71 21.89
N ALA A 123 24.13 16.95 20.61
CA ALA A 123 24.11 18.29 20.02
C ALA A 123 22.69 18.73 19.63
N ASN A 124 21.72 17.80 19.58
CA ASN A 124 20.34 18.11 19.32
C ASN A 124 19.64 18.60 20.60
N LEU A 125 19.55 19.92 20.75
CA LEU A 125 18.92 20.57 21.89
C LEU A 125 17.44 20.18 22.04
N ALA A 126 16.71 20.03 20.93
CA ALA A 126 15.29 19.65 20.99
C ALA A 126 15.10 18.22 21.53
N MET A 127 15.98 17.29 21.16
CA MET A 127 16.01 15.94 21.71
C MET A 127 16.33 15.96 23.21
N SER A 128 17.35 16.73 23.61
CA SER A 128 17.74 16.86 25.02
C SER A 128 16.60 17.44 25.87
N ASP A 129 15.94 18.50 25.40
CA ASP A 129 14.78 19.11 26.04
C ASP A 129 13.61 18.13 26.15
N PHE A 130 13.32 17.38 25.09
CA PHE A 130 12.25 16.37 25.09
C PHE A 130 12.50 15.31 26.15
N VAL A 131 13.71 14.73 26.18
CA VAL A 131 14.08 13.68 27.14
C VAL A 131 14.01 14.21 28.57
N GLN A 132 14.56 15.39 28.83
CA GLN A 132 14.52 16.01 30.16
C GLN A 132 13.09 16.27 30.63
N ARG A 133 12.23 16.84 29.78
CA ARG A 133 10.82 17.08 30.11
C ARG A 133 10.06 15.78 30.34
N SER A 134 10.27 14.78 29.48
CA SER A 134 9.63 13.47 29.64
C SER A 134 10.10 12.78 30.92
N ALA A 135 11.38 12.85 31.26
CA ALA A 135 11.92 12.28 32.49
C ALA A 135 11.37 13.00 33.73
N ALA A 136 11.31 14.33 33.71
CA ALA A 136 10.71 15.12 34.79
C ALA A 136 9.25 14.71 35.06
N ASN A 137 8.44 14.51 34.01
CA ASN A 137 7.07 14.03 34.14
C ASN A 137 6.99 12.65 34.81
N PHE A 138 7.90 11.74 34.49
CA PHE A 138 7.97 10.42 35.13
C PHE A 138 8.40 10.50 36.60
N THR A 139 9.33 11.39 36.93
CA THR A 139 9.74 11.62 38.32
C THR A 139 8.58 12.17 39.15
N VAL A 140 7.77 13.08 38.61
CA VAL A 140 6.54 13.56 39.28
C VAL A 140 5.55 12.42 39.54
N GLN A 141 5.52 11.39 38.68
CA GLN A 141 4.72 10.18 38.86
C GLN A 141 5.33 9.17 39.86
N GLY A 142 6.43 9.52 40.53
CA GLY A 142 7.07 8.69 41.56
C GLY A 142 8.12 7.71 41.05
N ILE A 143 8.52 7.79 39.77
CA ILE A 143 9.59 6.97 39.20
C ILE A 143 10.96 7.56 39.63
N SER A 144 11.91 6.70 40.01
CA SER A 144 13.25 7.17 40.37
C SER A 144 13.92 7.91 39.19
N PRO A 145 14.79 8.90 39.44
CA PRO A 145 15.40 9.70 38.37
C PRO A 145 16.09 8.87 37.27
N ASP A 146 16.84 7.82 37.65
CA ASP A 146 17.53 6.95 36.69
C ASP A 146 16.55 6.13 35.82
N ALA A 147 15.48 5.62 36.44
CA ALA A 147 14.44 4.88 35.73
C ALA A 147 13.59 5.82 34.84
N ALA A 148 13.37 7.07 35.28
CA ALA A 148 12.66 8.09 34.53
C ALA A 148 13.42 8.51 33.26
N GLN A 149 14.74 8.67 33.36
CA GLN A 149 15.61 8.95 32.21
C GLN A 149 15.58 7.81 31.18
N THR A 150 15.68 6.57 31.67
CA THR A 150 15.60 5.38 30.81
C THR A 150 14.24 5.27 30.12
N ALA A 151 13.14 5.53 30.83
CA ALA A 151 11.79 5.55 30.29
C ALA A 151 11.60 6.64 29.22
N ALA A 152 12.16 7.83 29.44
CA ALA A 152 12.14 8.93 28.46
C ALA A 152 12.86 8.56 27.16
N LEU A 153 14.04 7.94 27.24
CA LEU A 153 14.77 7.46 26.06
C LEU A 153 14.01 6.36 25.32
N LYS A 154 13.33 5.46 26.05
CA LYS A 154 12.47 4.42 25.44
C LYS A 154 11.26 5.03 24.73
N ASN A 155 10.67 6.09 25.27
CA ASN A 155 9.59 6.81 24.58
C ASN A 155 10.10 7.49 23.31
N LEU A 156 11.28 8.13 23.36
CA LEU A 156 11.90 8.72 22.19
C LEU A 156 12.14 7.68 21.10
N SER A 157 12.72 6.53 21.43
CA SER A 157 12.96 5.46 20.45
C SER A 157 11.67 4.89 19.86
N ALA A 158 10.60 4.77 20.66
CA ALA A 158 9.28 4.35 20.18
C ALA A 158 8.68 5.35 19.18
N LEU A 159 8.82 6.67 19.43
CA LEU A 159 8.39 7.71 18.49
C LEU A 159 9.20 7.65 17.19
N THR A 160 10.52 7.55 17.29
CA THR A 160 11.40 7.40 16.12
C THR A 160 11.02 6.19 15.26
N LEU A 161 10.72 5.05 15.91
CA LEU A 161 10.28 3.84 15.21
C LEU A 161 8.92 4.01 14.54
N ARG A 162 7.99 4.75 15.16
CA ARG A 162 6.70 5.07 14.56
C ARG A 162 6.89 5.90 13.28
N GLU A 163 7.68 6.95 13.33
CA GLU A 163 7.95 7.80 12.15
C GLU A 163 8.66 7.03 11.04
N ALA A 164 9.66 6.21 11.39
CA ALA A 164 10.37 5.36 10.44
C ALA A 164 9.43 4.38 9.71
N ARG A 165 8.48 3.77 10.44
CA ARG A 165 7.47 2.88 9.86
C ARG A 165 6.53 3.63 8.93
N THR A 166 6.06 4.82 9.32
CA THR A 166 5.21 5.66 8.47
C THR A 166 5.91 5.99 7.15
N GLN A 167 7.19 6.38 7.19
CA GLN A 167 7.98 6.64 5.98
C GLN A 167 8.18 5.37 5.14
N ALA A 168 8.37 4.22 5.78
CA ALA A 168 8.47 2.94 5.08
C ALA A 168 7.16 2.57 4.36
N PHE A 169 5.99 2.85 4.94
CA PHE A 169 4.70 2.68 4.27
C PHE A 169 4.56 3.58 3.05
N SER A 170 4.96 4.86 3.15
CA SER A 170 5.02 5.78 2.00
C SER A 170 5.84 5.18 0.85
N ASP A 171 7.04 4.66 1.15
CA ASP A 171 7.89 4.02 0.13
C ASP A 171 7.23 2.78 -0.49
N ALA A 172 6.57 1.95 0.33
CA ALA A 172 5.86 0.78 -0.15
C ALA A 172 4.71 1.16 -1.10
N PHE A 173 3.93 2.19 -0.77
CA PHE A 173 2.88 2.70 -1.65
C PHE A 173 3.45 3.19 -3.00
N TYR A 174 4.58 3.90 -2.97
CA TYR A 174 5.26 4.34 -4.18
C TYR A 174 5.75 3.16 -5.05
N LEU A 175 6.30 2.11 -4.44
CA LEU A 175 6.73 0.92 -5.16
C LEU A 175 5.55 0.14 -5.76
N ILE A 176 4.44 0.02 -5.04
CA ILE A 176 3.22 -0.62 -5.55
C ILE A 176 2.63 0.20 -6.72
N MET A 177 2.62 1.53 -6.61
CA MET A 177 2.24 2.43 -7.71
C MET A 177 3.07 2.12 -8.98
N MET A 178 4.40 2.05 -8.85
CA MET A 178 5.29 1.71 -9.96
C MET A 178 4.94 0.35 -10.57
N GLY A 179 4.66 -0.66 -9.73
CA GLY A 179 4.22 -1.98 -10.20
C GLY A 179 2.94 -1.94 -11.03
N PHE A 180 1.93 -1.18 -10.59
CA PHE A 180 0.69 -1.00 -11.36
C PHE A 180 0.90 -0.22 -12.66
N LEU A 181 1.77 0.79 -12.69
CA LEU A 181 2.12 1.50 -13.92
C LEU A 181 2.81 0.59 -14.92
N LEU A 182 3.78 -0.24 -14.47
CA LEU A 182 4.42 -1.24 -15.31
C LEU A 182 3.40 -2.23 -15.87
N ALA A 183 2.48 -2.72 -15.04
CA ALA A 183 1.40 -3.59 -15.51
C ALA A 183 0.49 -2.90 -16.54
N ALA A 184 0.15 -1.63 -16.33
CA ALA A 184 -0.67 -0.85 -17.27
C ALA A 184 0.02 -0.68 -18.63
N LEU A 185 1.35 -0.47 -18.65
CA LEU A 185 2.14 -0.37 -19.87
C LEU A 185 2.19 -1.67 -20.69
N LEU A 186 1.95 -2.83 -20.06
CA LEU A 186 1.90 -4.12 -20.75
C LEU A 186 0.52 -4.39 -21.39
N VAL A 187 -0.53 -3.68 -21.01
CA VAL A 187 -1.89 -3.93 -21.52
C VAL A 187 -2.03 -3.76 -23.04
N PRO A 188 -1.42 -2.75 -23.69
CA PRO A 188 -1.47 -2.63 -25.16
C PRO A 188 -0.88 -3.83 -25.91
N LEU A 189 0.01 -4.61 -25.29
CA LEU A 189 0.60 -5.82 -25.87
C LEU A 189 -0.38 -7.01 -25.87
N MET A 190 -1.50 -6.91 -25.14
CA MET A 190 -2.51 -7.96 -25.10
C MET A 190 -3.21 -8.10 -26.44
N LYS A 191 -3.24 -9.32 -26.98
CA LYS A 191 -3.99 -9.65 -28.19
C LYS A 191 -5.47 -9.32 -27.97
N LYS A 192 -6.09 -8.71 -28.98
CA LYS A 192 -7.54 -8.47 -28.96
C LYS A 192 -8.24 -9.83 -28.91
N PRO A 193 -9.16 -10.07 -27.96
CA PRO A 193 -9.99 -11.27 -27.99
C PRO A 193 -10.70 -11.36 -29.35
N PRO A 194 -10.85 -12.55 -29.96
CA PRO A 194 -11.67 -12.70 -31.14
C PRO A 194 -13.06 -12.13 -30.86
N ALA A 195 -13.59 -11.32 -31.77
CA ALA A 195 -14.97 -10.84 -31.64
C ALA A 195 -15.92 -12.05 -31.69
N HIS A 196 -16.83 -12.14 -30.72
CA HIS A 196 -17.96 -13.06 -30.76
C HIS A 196 -19.09 -12.46 -31.58
#